data_AF-A0A6C0KAV4-F1
#
_entry.id   AF-A0A6C0KAV4-F1
#
_cell.length_a   1.000
_cell.length_b   1.000
_cell.length_c   1.000
_cell.angle_alpha   90.00
_cell.angle_beta   90.00
_cell.angle_gamma   90.00
#
_symmetry.space_group_name_H-M   'P 1'
#
loop_
_entity.id
_entity.type
_entity.pdbx_description
1 polymer ?
#
loop_
_entity_poly.entity_id
_entity_poly.type
_entity_poly.pdbx_seq_one_letter_code
_entity_poly.pdbx_strand_id
1 'polypeptide(L)'
;MITLNIPSPRKKKSKKPPAKELWSRASHSVQNVSHWKNSESSTREFTAKASFRVLQEDHSLYSRGECFHINQEETLAKSCGCHKISEWLLIINHHKYSKFGVPIMNLVMCLLGLLVLFGVLPAGSASYIGLLWFFLPLQNFLTANRNVLYRIWRKSMLPYIQLYVSITETWAFCDLCDWDTRIYIAAPSMLFNQIMIINSDAVYFRPQNKKIILGQVAVSILWKIICMAALRFGLYPNLTPRIMFTIMTKPNFFLHNASVYTQKTSSMIALLIGQIIFRVRHPEQAYSMRTNYTVKSNREWNELARKNRIQKKASLKYSVEETREVLEEVII
;
A
#
# COMPACT_ATOMS: atom_id res chain seq x y z
N MET A 1 42.61 -54.46 8.37
CA MET A 1 42.40 -53.00 8.38
C MET A 1 42.56 -52.52 6.95
N ILE A 2 41.45 -52.36 6.22
CA ILE A 2 41.44 -51.97 4.80
C ILE A 2 41.24 -50.45 4.77
N THR A 3 42.29 -49.70 4.47
CA THR A 3 42.21 -48.25 4.25
C THR A 3 41.70 -47.98 2.84
N LEU A 4 40.42 -47.60 2.75
CA LEU A 4 39.79 -47.08 1.53
C LEU A 4 40.38 -45.70 1.20
N ASN A 5 41.19 -45.64 0.14
CA ASN A 5 41.58 -44.38 -0.49
C ASN A 5 40.36 -43.79 -1.22
N ILE A 6 39.71 -42.80 -0.63
CA ILE A 6 38.64 -42.03 -1.30
C ILE A 6 39.33 -40.95 -2.15
N PRO A 7 39.21 -40.98 -3.50
CA PRO A 7 39.77 -39.93 -4.33
C PRO A 7 38.98 -38.62 -4.16
N SER A 8 39.70 -37.51 -4.01
CA SER A 8 39.12 -36.16 -3.93
C SER A 8 38.25 -35.84 -5.15
N PRO A 9 37.15 -35.06 -5.00
CA PRO A 9 36.30 -34.71 -6.13
C PRO A 9 37.07 -33.81 -7.11
N ARG A 10 37.29 -34.30 -8.33
CA ARG A 10 37.81 -33.50 -9.45
C ARG A 10 36.88 -32.31 -9.68
N LYS A 11 37.37 -31.09 -9.43
CA LYS A 11 36.71 -29.84 -9.87
C LYS A 11 36.46 -29.92 -11.38
N LYS A 12 35.21 -30.15 -11.79
CA LYS A 12 34.78 -29.96 -13.18
C LYS A 12 34.98 -28.47 -13.51
N LYS A 13 35.98 -28.14 -14.33
CA LYS A 13 36.08 -26.82 -14.97
C LYS A 13 34.79 -26.60 -15.75
N SER A 14 33.92 -25.70 -15.29
CA SER A 14 32.77 -25.28 -16.09
C SER A 14 33.33 -24.60 -17.34
N LYS A 15 33.10 -25.22 -18.51
CA LYS A 15 33.43 -24.59 -19.79
C LYS A 15 32.62 -23.29 -19.84
N LYS A 16 33.31 -22.15 -19.91
CA LYS A 16 32.66 -20.86 -20.22
C LYS A 16 31.89 -21.07 -21.53
N PRO A 17 30.61 -20.67 -21.60
CA PRO A 17 29.83 -20.86 -22.81
C PRO A 17 30.53 -20.13 -23.96
N PRO A 18 30.58 -20.74 -25.16
CA PRO A 18 31.20 -20.12 -26.33
C PRO A 18 30.57 -18.75 -26.58
N ALA A 19 31.38 -17.78 -27.04
CA ALA A 19 30.97 -16.39 -27.21
C ALA A 19 29.65 -16.26 -28.00
N LYS A 20 29.41 -17.14 -28.97
CA LYS A 20 28.18 -17.22 -29.78
C LYS A 20 26.91 -17.46 -28.95
N GLU A 21 26.96 -18.28 -27.91
CA GLU A 21 25.82 -18.52 -26.99
C GLU A 21 25.58 -17.33 -26.07
N LEU A 22 26.64 -16.68 -25.60
CA LEU A 22 26.55 -15.46 -24.81
C LEU A 22 25.93 -14.31 -25.64
N TRP A 23 26.34 -14.18 -26.90
CA TRP A 23 25.77 -13.23 -27.85
C TRP A 23 24.32 -13.55 -28.23
N SER A 24 23.98 -14.83 -28.41
CA SER A 24 22.59 -15.25 -28.65
C SER A 24 21.68 -14.94 -27.45
N ARG A 25 22.13 -15.26 -26.23
CA ARG A 25 21.39 -14.91 -24.99
C ARG A 25 21.28 -13.40 -24.80
N ALA A 26 22.35 -12.64 -25.07
CA ALA A 26 22.33 -11.18 -25.01
C ALA A 26 21.36 -10.61 -26.06
N SER A 27 21.40 -11.10 -27.30
CA SER A 27 20.51 -10.71 -28.40
C SER A 27 19.04 -11.00 -28.09
N HIS A 28 18.73 -12.21 -27.59
CA HIS A 28 17.36 -12.56 -27.16
C HIS A 28 16.90 -11.73 -25.96
N SER A 29 17.78 -11.38 -25.02
CA SER A 29 17.43 -10.45 -23.93
C SER A 29 17.12 -9.05 -24.47
N VAL A 30 17.87 -8.58 -25.47
CA VAL A 30 17.67 -7.29 -26.14
C VAL A 30 16.39 -7.30 -26.98
N GLN A 31 16.05 -8.43 -27.61
CA GLN A 31 14.81 -8.63 -28.37
C GLN A 31 13.57 -8.74 -27.47
N ASN A 32 13.68 -9.39 -26.30
CA ASN A 32 12.60 -9.40 -25.31
C ASN A 32 12.36 -8.00 -24.74
N VAL A 33 13.43 -7.22 -24.54
CA VAL A 33 13.34 -5.79 -24.21
C VAL A 33 12.82 -4.95 -25.39
N SER A 34 12.96 -5.40 -26.65
CA SER A 34 12.34 -4.71 -27.80
C SER A 34 10.88 -5.10 -28.04
N HIS A 35 10.44 -6.30 -27.67
CA HIS A 35 9.02 -6.61 -27.59
C HIS A 35 8.31 -5.72 -26.54
N TRP A 36 9.03 -5.33 -25.48
CA TRP A 36 8.60 -4.29 -24.53
C TRP A 36 8.61 -2.87 -25.12
N LYS A 37 9.28 -2.61 -26.25
CA LYS A 37 9.34 -1.29 -26.92
C LYS A 37 8.11 -0.96 -27.77
N ASN A 38 7.34 -1.97 -28.21
CA ASN A 38 6.34 -1.79 -29.27
C ASN A 38 4.88 -1.91 -28.82
N SER A 39 4.60 -2.20 -27.54
CA SER A 39 3.24 -2.02 -26.99
C SER A 39 3.04 -0.56 -26.58
N GLU A 40 3.09 0.34 -27.55
CA GLU A 40 2.75 1.76 -27.40
C GLU A 40 1.23 1.87 -27.19
N SER A 41 0.79 1.74 -25.94
CA SER A 41 -0.62 1.85 -25.60
C SER A 41 -1.07 3.31 -25.49
N SER A 42 -2.35 3.51 -25.79
CA SER A 42 -2.98 4.80 -26.11
C SER A 42 -2.79 5.89 -25.05
N THR A 43 -2.91 7.14 -25.49
CA THR A 43 -2.63 8.38 -24.73
C THR A 43 -3.52 8.63 -23.51
N ARG A 44 -4.54 7.79 -23.24
CA ARG A 44 -5.42 7.88 -22.07
C ARG A 44 -5.13 6.86 -20.97
N GLU A 45 -4.17 5.97 -21.17
CA GLU A 45 -3.90 4.84 -20.27
C GLU A 45 -2.75 5.12 -19.27
N PHE A 46 -2.84 4.52 -18.08
CA PHE A 46 -1.76 4.52 -17.08
C PHE A 46 -1.03 3.19 -17.14
N THR A 47 0.29 3.22 -16.91
CA THR A 47 1.08 1.99 -16.83
C THR A 47 1.70 1.87 -15.45
N ALA A 48 1.36 0.81 -14.74
CA ALA A 48 2.05 0.39 -13.53
C ALA A 48 3.24 -0.50 -13.91
N LYS A 49 4.42 -0.17 -13.37
CA LYS A 49 5.56 -1.10 -13.35
C LYS A 49 5.80 -1.55 -11.93
N ALA A 50 5.99 -2.84 -11.75
CA ALA A 50 6.22 -3.47 -10.47
C ALA A 50 7.37 -4.47 -10.56
N SER A 51 8.29 -4.48 -9.60
CA SER A 51 9.29 -5.55 -9.47
C SER A 51 8.96 -6.41 -8.26
N PHE A 52 8.79 -7.71 -8.47
CA PHE A 52 8.53 -8.70 -7.42
C PHE A 52 9.73 -9.62 -7.26
N ARG A 53 10.02 -10.00 -6.02
CA ARG A 53 10.96 -11.10 -5.73
C ARG A 53 10.13 -12.37 -5.52
N VAL A 54 10.40 -13.39 -6.32
CA VAL A 54 9.78 -14.71 -6.25
C VAL A 54 10.81 -15.67 -5.70
N LEU A 55 10.47 -16.38 -4.63
CA LEU A 55 11.26 -17.47 -4.11
C LEU A 55 10.89 -18.72 -4.91
N GLN A 56 11.86 -19.31 -5.60
CA GLN A 56 11.69 -20.58 -6.27
C GLN A 56 11.83 -21.75 -5.28
N GLU A 57 11.42 -22.95 -5.71
CA GLU A 57 11.51 -24.18 -4.92
C GLU A 57 12.95 -24.53 -4.54
N ASP A 58 13.94 -24.03 -5.28
CA ASP A 58 15.37 -24.16 -5.01
C ASP A 58 15.92 -23.11 -4.01
N HIS A 59 15.03 -22.35 -3.36
CA HIS A 59 15.35 -21.20 -2.49
C HIS A 59 16.09 -20.05 -3.18
N SER A 60 16.18 -20.03 -4.52
CA SER A 60 16.72 -18.89 -5.25
C SER A 60 15.69 -17.76 -5.35
N LEU A 61 16.18 -16.51 -5.27
CA LEU A 61 15.34 -15.31 -5.36
C LEU A 61 15.43 -14.72 -6.78
N TYR A 62 14.35 -14.84 -7.54
CA TYR A 62 14.24 -14.25 -8.88
C TYR A 62 13.43 -12.95 -8.83
N SER A 63 13.93 -11.88 -9.47
CA SER A 63 13.19 -10.63 -9.59
C SER A 63 12.42 -10.56 -10.91
N ARG A 64 11.08 -10.60 -10.86
CA ARG A 64 10.20 -10.44 -12.03
C ARG A 64 9.66 -9.01 -12.10
N GLY A 65 9.98 -8.31 -13.19
CA GLY A 65 9.32 -7.06 -13.55
C GLY A 65 8.00 -7.35 -14.27
N GLU A 66 6.93 -6.69 -13.87
CA GLU A 66 5.63 -6.75 -14.55
C GLU A 66 5.13 -5.35 -14.88
N CYS A 67 4.51 -5.21 -16.06
CA CYS A 67 3.97 -3.98 -16.60
C CYS A 67 2.48 -4.18 -16.85
N PHE A 68 1.63 -3.27 -16.36
CA PHE A 68 0.18 -3.38 -16.50
C PHE A 68 -0.43 -2.08 -16.96
N HIS A 69 -1.33 -2.18 -17.92
CA HIS A 69 -2.26 -1.12 -18.24
C HIS A 69 -3.31 -1.02 -17.13
N ILE A 70 -3.39 0.14 -16.50
CA ILE A 70 -4.41 0.50 -15.51
C ILE A 70 -5.36 1.46 -16.20
N ASN A 71 -6.59 1.01 -16.39
CA ASN A 71 -7.70 1.88 -16.75
C ASN A 71 -8.48 2.27 -15.48
N GLN A 72 -8.61 3.57 -15.20
CA GLN A 72 -9.35 4.09 -14.03
C GLN A 72 -10.81 3.58 -14.01
N GLU A 73 -11.41 3.34 -15.18
CA GLU A 73 -12.79 2.88 -15.31
C GLU A 73 -12.99 1.41 -14.91
N GLU A 74 -11.92 0.63 -14.77
CA GLU A 74 -11.98 -0.76 -14.29
C GLU A 74 -12.13 -0.82 -12.76
N THR A 75 -13.24 -0.26 -12.27
CA THR A 75 -13.60 -0.30 -10.86
C THR A 75 -14.15 -1.66 -10.46
N LEU A 76 -14.18 -1.92 -9.15
CA LEU A 76 -14.81 -3.11 -8.61
C LEU A 76 -16.32 -3.11 -8.87
N ALA A 77 -17.00 -1.96 -8.76
CA ALA A 77 -18.42 -1.80 -9.11
C ALA A 77 -18.73 -2.22 -10.55
N LYS A 78 -17.89 -1.82 -11.52
CA LYS A 78 -18.03 -2.22 -12.92
C LYS A 78 -17.90 -3.74 -13.08
N SER A 79 -16.98 -4.37 -12.34
CA SER A 79 -16.82 -5.83 -12.37
C SER A 79 -17.98 -6.61 -11.76
N CYS A 80 -18.77 -5.99 -10.88
CA CYS A 80 -20.01 -6.55 -10.32
C CYS A 80 -21.25 -6.27 -11.21
N GLY A 81 -21.06 -5.81 -12.45
CA GLY A 81 -22.17 -5.50 -13.38
C GLY A 81 -22.86 -4.16 -13.12
N CYS A 82 -22.37 -3.36 -12.17
CA CYS A 82 -22.99 -2.10 -11.74
C CYS A 82 -22.39 -0.89 -12.48
N HIS A 83 -22.56 -0.83 -13.81
CA HIS A 83 -21.95 0.19 -14.68
C HIS A 83 -22.35 1.64 -14.30
N LYS A 84 -23.65 1.91 -14.16
CA LYS A 84 -24.16 3.25 -13.81
C LYS A 84 -23.65 3.74 -12.45
N ILE A 85 -23.58 2.82 -11.47
CA ILE A 85 -23.07 3.12 -10.13
C ILE A 85 -21.57 3.43 -10.21
N SER A 86 -20.80 2.64 -10.97
CA SER A 86 -19.37 2.90 -11.17
C SER A 86 -19.12 4.29 -11.75
N GLU A 87 -19.85 4.69 -12.80
CA GLU A 87 -19.69 6.02 -13.40
C GLU A 87 -20.01 7.14 -12.41
N TRP A 88 -21.13 7.03 -11.71
CA TRP A 88 -21.54 7.99 -10.69
C TRP A 88 -20.49 8.11 -9.57
N LEU A 89 -19.97 6.99 -9.07
CA LEU A 89 -18.92 6.96 -8.05
C LEU A 89 -17.60 7.57 -8.51
N LEU A 90 -17.22 7.33 -9.77
CA LEU A 90 -16.02 7.94 -10.36
C LEU A 90 -16.17 9.45 -10.49
N ILE A 91 -17.35 9.95 -10.86
CA ILE A 91 -17.63 11.39 -10.90
C ILE A 91 -17.43 11.98 -9.51
N ILE A 92 -18.02 11.37 -8.47
CA ILE A 92 -17.86 11.85 -7.09
C ILE A 92 -16.40 11.89 -6.68
N ASN A 93 -15.64 10.81 -6.88
CA ASN A 93 -14.27 10.70 -6.37
C ASN A 93 -13.22 11.44 -7.20
N HIS A 94 -13.45 11.70 -8.49
CA HIS A 94 -12.41 12.25 -9.37
C HIS A 94 -12.74 13.61 -9.99
N HIS A 95 -13.98 14.07 -9.95
CA HIS A 95 -14.32 15.39 -10.49
C HIS A 95 -13.73 16.53 -9.63
N LYS A 96 -13.34 17.63 -10.28
CA LYS A 96 -12.42 18.66 -9.77
C LYS A 96 -12.80 19.20 -8.37
N TYR A 97 -14.09 19.42 -8.15
CA TYR A 97 -14.64 19.94 -6.89
C TYR A 97 -15.14 18.86 -5.92
N SER A 98 -15.65 17.73 -6.43
CA SER A 98 -16.24 16.67 -5.59
C SER A 98 -15.21 15.70 -5.00
N LYS A 99 -13.98 15.67 -5.54
CA LYS A 99 -12.92 14.76 -5.06
C LYS A 99 -12.57 14.87 -3.57
N PHE A 100 -12.91 16.00 -2.93
CA PHE A 100 -12.73 16.21 -1.49
C PHE A 100 -13.96 15.82 -0.65
N GLY A 101 -15.09 15.50 -1.27
CA GLY A 101 -16.35 15.21 -0.59
C GLY A 101 -16.25 14.03 0.37
N VAL A 102 -15.68 12.89 -0.08
CA VAL A 102 -15.51 11.71 0.78
C VAL A 102 -14.61 11.97 1.99
N PRO A 103 -13.41 12.58 1.86
CA PRO A 103 -12.61 13.02 3.01
C PRO A 103 -13.35 13.97 3.97
N ILE A 104 -14.11 14.94 3.45
CA ILE A 104 -14.87 15.90 4.27
C ILE A 104 -15.97 15.18 5.04
N MET A 105 -16.74 14.30 4.37
CA MET A 105 -17.74 13.47 5.04
C MET A 105 -17.10 12.61 6.13
N ASN A 106 -15.93 12.02 5.87
CA ASN A 106 -15.21 11.23 6.87
C ASN A 106 -14.81 12.08 8.10
N LEU A 107 -14.36 13.31 7.89
CA LEU A 107 -14.05 14.25 8.97
C LEU A 107 -15.31 14.58 9.79
N VAL A 108 -16.42 14.89 9.14
CA VAL A 108 -17.71 15.18 9.81
C VAL A 108 -18.16 13.99 10.63
N MET A 109 -18.09 12.78 10.08
CA MET A 109 -18.48 11.55 10.78
C MET A 109 -17.55 11.24 11.96
N CYS A 110 -16.25 11.52 11.83
CA CYS A 110 -15.35 11.52 12.98
C CYS A 110 -15.86 12.51 14.03
N LEU A 111 -16.01 13.80 13.73
CA LEU A 111 -16.45 14.80 14.72
C LEU A 111 -17.76 14.42 15.43
N LEU A 112 -18.78 13.97 14.69
CA LEU A 112 -20.03 13.45 15.25
C LEU A 112 -19.78 12.26 16.18
N GLY A 113 -18.84 11.39 15.83
CA GLY A 113 -18.42 10.30 16.67
C GLY A 113 -17.82 10.73 18.01
N LEU A 114 -17.03 11.81 18.07
CA LEU A 114 -16.50 12.31 19.34
C LEU A 114 -17.61 12.84 20.23
N LEU A 115 -18.56 13.56 19.64
CA LEU A 115 -19.69 14.12 20.39
C LEU A 115 -20.53 13.01 21.04
N VAL A 116 -20.75 11.89 20.36
CA VAL A 116 -21.42 10.72 20.96
C VAL A 116 -20.55 10.05 22.01
N LEU A 117 -19.26 9.85 21.74
CA LEU A 117 -18.36 9.21 22.70
C LEU A 117 -18.18 10.02 23.99
N PHE A 118 -18.21 11.36 23.91
CA PHE A 118 -18.17 12.27 25.07
C PHE A 118 -19.53 12.43 25.76
N GLY A 119 -20.60 11.78 25.26
CA GLY A 119 -21.94 11.88 25.85
C GLY A 119 -22.64 13.22 25.60
N VAL A 120 -22.14 14.06 24.69
CA VAL A 120 -22.81 15.29 24.27
C VAL A 120 -24.04 14.98 23.43
N LEU A 121 -23.96 13.94 22.59
CA LEU A 121 -25.09 13.42 21.82
C LEU A 121 -25.66 12.16 22.46
N PRO A 122 -26.98 11.92 22.36
CA PRO A 122 -27.62 10.73 22.91
C PRO A 122 -27.05 9.44 22.29
N ALA A 123 -26.88 8.40 23.10
CA ALA A 123 -26.35 7.12 22.66
C ALA A 123 -27.17 6.47 21.51
N GLY A 124 -28.48 6.71 21.46
CA GLY A 124 -29.34 6.24 20.36
C GLY A 124 -29.00 6.82 18.98
N SER A 125 -28.33 7.98 18.92
CA SER A 125 -27.82 8.54 17.65
C SER A 125 -26.66 7.73 17.07
N ALA A 126 -25.99 6.91 17.89
CA ALA A 126 -24.82 6.12 17.49
C ALA A 126 -25.13 5.15 16.35
N SER A 127 -26.29 4.50 16.39
CA SER A 127 -26.69 3.52 15.38
C SER A 127 -26.87 4.16 14.01
N TYR A 128 -27.54 5.32 13.94
CA TYR A 128 -27.77 6.03 12.68
C TYR A 128 -26.49 6.59 12.09
N ILE A 129 -25.65 7.22 12.93
CA ILE A 129 -24.35 7.76 12.50
C ILE A 129 -23.44 6.62 12.03
N GLY A 130 -23.38 5.52 12.78
CA GLY A 130 -22.62 4.33 12.43
C GLY A 130 -23.02 3.73 11.08
N LEU A 131 -24.33 3.58 10.85
CA LEU A 131 -24.89 3.05 9.60
C LEU A 131 -24.59 3.97 8.41
N LEU A 132 -24.79 5.28 8.56
CA LEU A 132 -24.43 6.26 7.54
C LEU A 132 -22.95 6.19 7.20
N TRP A 133 -22.12 5.99 8.22
CA TRP A 133 -20.70 6.02 8.04
C TRP A 133 -20.13 4.76 7.39
N PHE A 134 -20.79 3.61 7.56
CA PHE A 134 -20.48 2.37 6.84
C PHE A 134 -20.55 2.52 5.30
N PHE A 135 -21.32 3.47 4.78
CA PHE A 135 -21.36 3.72 3.34
C PHE A 135 -20.04 4.27 2.76
N LEU A 136 -19.23 5.00 3.54
CA LEU A 136 -17.95 5.54 3.06
C LEU A 136 -16.93 4.46 2.68
N PRO A 137 -16.57 3.50 3.55
CA PRO A 137 -15.62 2.44 3.19
C PRO A 137 -16.17 1.56 2.06
N LEU A 138 -17.48 1.31 2.02
CA LEU A 138 -18.13 0.55 0.94
C LEU A 138 -18.00 1.29 -0.40
N GLN A 139 -18.30 2.59 -0.43
CA GLN A 139 -18.15 3.43 -1.60
C GLN A 139 -16.70 3.46 -2.10
N ASN A 140 -15.73 3.59 -1.19
CA ASN A 140 -14.32 3.58 -1.51
C ASN A 140 -13.89 2.23 -2.10
N PHE A 141 -14.37 1.12 -1.54
CA PHE A 141 -14.11 -0.23 -2.05
C PHE A 141 -14.69 -0.45 -3.45
N LEU A 142 -15.92 -0.01 -3.69
CA LEU A 142 -16.60 -0.12 -4.99
C LEU A 142 -15.91 0.72 -6.08
N THR A 143 -15.35 1.88 -5.72
CA THR A 143 -14.65 2.77 -6.66
C THR A 143 -13.21 2.35 -6.94
N ALA A 144 -12.63 1.51 -6.09
CA ALA A 144 -11.24 1.09 -6.22
C ALA A 144 -11.00 0.36 -7.54
N ASN A 145 -9.87 0.64 -8.18
CA ASN A 145 -9.44 -0.08 -9.37
C ASN A 145 -9.20 -1.55 -9.00
N ARG A 146 -9.86 -2.47 -9.72
CA ARG A 146 -9.83 -3.92 -9.42
C ARG A 146 -8.42 -4.49 -9.44
N ASN A 147 -7.61 -4.14 -10.43
CA ASN A 147 -6.28 -4.70 -10.63
C ASN A 147 -5.31 -4.22 -9.54
N VAL A 148 -5.39 -2.95 -9.18
CA VAL A 148 -4.58 -2.37 -8.09
C VAL A 148 -5.01 -2.94 -6.74
N LEU A 149 -6.31 -2.97 -6.47
CA LEU A 149 -6.87 -3.50 -5.22
C LEU A 149 -6.50 -4.97 -5.00
N TYR A 150 -6.61 -5.80 -6.04
CA TYR A 150 -6.20 -7.21 -5.99
C TYR A 150 -4.74 -7.35 -5.56
N ARG A 151 -3.84 -6.48 -6.04
CA ARG A 151 -2.41 -6.52 -5.68
C ARG A 151 -2.15 -6.05 -4.26
N ILE A 152 -2.82 -4.97 -3.83
CA ILE A 152 -2.75 -4.49 -2.44
C ILE A 152 -3.03 -5.66 -1.50
N TRP A 153 -4.16 -6.34 -1.70
CA TRP A 153 -4.58 -7.40 -0.79
C TRP A 153 -3.85 -8.73 -1.02
N ARG A 154 -3.56 -9.16 -2.26
CA ARG A 154 -2.94 -10.48 -2.48
C ARG A 154 -1.41 -10.50 -2.46
N LYS A 155 -0.74 -9.37 -2.70
CA LYS A 155 0.72 -9.33 -2.94
C LYS A 155 1.48 -8.49 -1.91
N SER A 156 0.80 -7.84 -0.97
CA SER A 156 1.42 -7.05 0.09
C SER A 156 1.04 -7.55 1.47
N MET A 157 2.01 -7.62 2.37
CA MET A 157 1.80 -7.98 3.78
C MET A 157 1.28 -6.80 4.61
N LEU A 158 1.60 -5.57 4.19
CA LEU A 158 1.35 -4.37 4.99
C LEU A 158 -0.14 -4.10 5.29
N PRO A 159 -1.07 -4.26 4.33
CA PRO A 159 -2.50 -4.18 4.62
C PRO A 159 -2.97 -5.14 5.71
N TYR A 160 -2.43 -6.35 5.75
CA TYR A 160 -2.79 -7.35 6.77
C TYR A 160 -2.26 -6.98 8.16
N ILE A 161 -1.05 -6.45 8.24
CA ILE A 161 -0.49 -5.96 9.51
C ILE A 161 -1.35 -4.81 10.04
N GLN A 162 -1.68 -3.84 9.18
CA GLN A 162 -2.53 -2.71 9.55
C GLN A 162 -3.94 -3.18 9.96
N LEU A 163 -4.51 -4.15 9.24
CA LEU A 163 -5.81 -4.73 9.58
C LEU A 163 -5.77 -5.43 10.95
N TYR A 164 -4.76 -6.25 11.22
CA TYR A 164 -4.58 -6.91 12.50
C TYR A 164 -4.52 -5.93 13.67
N VAL A 165 -3.72 -4.87 13.55
CA VAL A 165 -3.64 -3.83 14.59
C VAL A 165 -4.98 -3.13 14.75
N SER A 166 -5.67 -2.81 13.65
CA SER A 166 -6.98 -2.13 13.71
C SER A 166 -8.08 -2.98 14.34
N ILE A 167 -8.10 -4.30 14.08
CA ILE A 167 -9.08 -5.22 14.67
C ILE A 167 -8.84 -5.33 16.17
N THR A 168 -7.60 -5.54 16.58
CA THR A 168 -7.25 -5.67 18.01
C THR A 168 -7.48 -4.37 18.77
N GLU A 169 -7.17 -3.22 18.17
CA GLU A 169 -7.50 -1.89 18.70
C GLU A 169 -9.02 -1.72 18.89
N THR A 170 -9.79 -2.00 17.83
CA THR A 170 -11.25 -1.83 17.85
C THR A 170 -11.89 -2.73 18.89
N TRP A 171 -11.49 -4.00 18.94
CA TRP A 171 -12.04 -4.96 19.89
C TRP A 171 -11.75 -4.56 21.33
N ALA A 172 -10.52 -4.15 21.64
CA ALA A 172 -10.16 -3.68 22.97
C ALA A 172 -10.98 -2.44 23.40
N PHE A 173 -11.28 -1.53 22.48
CA PHE A 173 -12.12 -0.37 22.78
C PHE A 173 -13.60 -0.73 22.96
N CYS A 174 -14.15 -1.61 22.10
CA CYS A 174 -15.53 -2.09 22.25
C CYS A 174 -15.75 -2.79 23.59
N ASP A 175 -14.77 -3.60 24.01
CA ASP A 175 -14.79 -4.27 25.31
C ASP A 175 -14.70 -3.28 26.48
N LEU A 176 -13.87 -2.23 26.35
CA LEU A 176 -13.78 -1.15 27.33
C LEU A 176 -15.09 -0.37 27.49
N CYS A 177 -15.90 -0.29 26.43
CA CYS A 177 -17.23 0.30 26.42
C CYS A 177 -18.34 -0.69 26.82
N ASP A 178 -17.99 -1.87 27.36
CA ASP A 178 -18.91 -2.97 27.73
C ASP A 178 -19.91 -3.37 26.64
N TRP A 179 -19.49 -3.26 25.38
CA TRP A 179 -20.34 -3.53 24.24
C TRP A 179 -21.65 -2.72 24.15
N ASP A 180 -21.65 -1.50 24.67
CA ASP A 180 -22.77 -0.55 24.54
C ASP A 180 -22.97 -0.07 23.08
N THR A 181 -24.12 0.56 22.82
CA THR A 181 -24.53 1.24 21.57
C THR A 181 -23.45 2.14 20.94
N ARG A 182 -22.51 2.66 21.74
CA ARG A 182 -21.34 3.44 21.28
C ARG A 182 -20.44 2.66 20.31
N ILE A 183 -20.47 1.32 20.31
CA ILE A 183 -19.73 0.50 19.34
C ILE A 183 -20.09 0.87 17.90
N TYR A 184 -21.36 1.20 17.62
CA TYR A 184 -21.81 1.48 16.25
C TYR A 184 -21.06 2.65 15.63
N ILE A 185 -20.48 3.55 16.43
CA ILE A 185 -19.57 4.60 15.97
C ILE A 185 -18.11 4.16 16.09
N ALA A 186 -17.74 3.58 17.24
CA ALA A 186 -16.36 3.25 17.53
C ALA A 186 -15.74 2.27 16.52
N ALA A 187 -16.48 1.23 16.14
CA ALA A 187 -15.99 0.19 15.24
C ALA A 187 -15.74 0.72 13.82
N PRO A 188 -16.68 1.47 13.20
CA PRO A 188 -16.35 2.22 11.99
C PRO A 188 -15.13 3.13 12.16
N SER A 189 -14.98 3.77 13.33
CA SER A 189 -13.96 4.83 13.64
C SER A 189 -12.55 4.31 13.53
N MET A 190 -12.40 3.11 14.05
CA MET A 190 -11.12 2.47 14.26
C MET A 190 -10.81 1.45 13.17
N LEU A 191 -11.78 0.66 12.72
CA LEU A 191 -11.57 -0.40 11.74
C LEU A 191 -11.79 0.07 10.31
N PHE A 192 -12.99 0.56 9.99
CA PHE A 192 -13.35 0.84 8.61
C PHE A 192 -12.62 2.04 8.02
N ASN A 193 -12.29 3.04 8.85
CA ASN A 193 -11.40 4.13 8.45
C ASN A 193 -10.02 3.59 7.98
N GLN A 194 -9.50 2.54 8.61
CA GLN A 194 -8.21 1.95 8.21
C GLN A 194 -8.33 1.18 6.90
N ILE A 195 -9.41 0.42 6.71
CA ILE A 195 -9.71 -0.23 5.44
C ILE A 195 -9.85 0.81 4.32
N MET A 196 -10.49 1.94 4.62
CA MET A 196 -10.60 3.05 3.68
C MET A 196 -9.23 3.63 3.31
N ILE A 197 -8.35 3.90 4.28
CA ILE A 197 -6.99 4.38 4.04
C ILE A 197 -6.19 3.39 3.18
N ILE A 198 -6.27 2.09 3.46
CA ILE A 198 -5.58 1.05 2.66
C ILE A 198 -6.09 1.06 1.21
N ASN A 199 -7.41 1.04 1.03
CA ASN A 199 -8.03 0.97 -0.29
C ASN A 199 -7.92 2.29 -1.07
N SER A 200 -7.67 3.41 -0.39
CA SER A 200 -7.51 4.73 -1.02
C SER A 200 -6.35 4.76 -2.01
N ASP A 201 -5.34 3.90 -1.84
CA ASP A 201 -4.25 3.74 -2.82
C ASP A 201 -4.74 3.17 -4.16
N ALA A 202 -5.79 2.35 -4.17
CA ALA A 202 -6.41 1.82 -5.37
C ALA A 202 -7.42 2.78 -6.02
N VAL A 203 -7.93 3.76 -5.27
CA VAL A 203 -8.81 4.83 -5.80
C VAL A 203 -7.99 6.00 -6.32
N TYR A 204 -7.06 6.52 -5.51
CA TYR A 204 -6.27 7.72 -5.77
C TYR A 204 -4.81 7.40 -6.12
N PHE A 205 -4.57 6.43 -7.01
CA PHE A 205 -3.22 6.01 -7.39
C PHE A 205 -2.40 7.10 -8.11
N ARG A 206 -3.05 8.15 -8.65
CA ARG A 206 -2.39 9.26 -9.35
C ARG A 206 -1.59 10.15 -8.38
N PRO A 207 -0.36 10.59 -8.73
CA PRO A 207 0.47 11.43 -7.85
C PRO A 207 -0.23 12.69 -7.34
N GLN A 208 -1.00 13.37 -8.22
CA GLN A 208 -1.75 14.59 -7.90
C GLN A 208 -2.80 14.40 -6.81
N ASN A 209 -3.35 13.19 -6.67
CA ASN A 209 -4.42 12.88 -5.73
C ASN A 209 -3.90 12.34 -4.39
N LYS A 210 -2.58 12.10 -4.25
CA LYS A 210 -2.01 11.58 -3.00
C LYS A 210 -2.14 12.52 -1.80
N LYS A 211 -2.31 13.82 -2.05
CA LYS A 211 -2.63 14.82 -1.01
C LYS A 211 -3.95 14.49 -0.31
N ILE A 212 -4.90 13.89 -1.01
CA ILE A 212 -6.20 13.48 -0.44
C ILE A 212 -5.99 12.37 0.60
N ILE A 213 -5.19 11.36 0.24
CA ILE A 213 -4.86 10.25 1.14
C ILE A 213 -4.08 10.76 2.35
N LEU A 214 -3.11 11.66 2.15
CA LEU A 214 -2.36 12.28 3.24
C LEU A 214 -3.28 12.99 4.23
N GLY A 215 -4.28 13.73 3.75
CA GLY A 215 -5.29 14.37 4.58
C GLY A 215 -6.10 13.36 5.40
N GLN A 216 -6.57 12.27 4.77
CA GLN A 216 -7.30 11.20 5.47
C GLN A 216 -6.45 10.54 6.58
N VAL A 217 -5.18 10.28 6.30
CA VAL A 217 -4.24 9.72 7.29
C VAL A 217 -4.02 10.69 8.44
N ALA A 218 -3.84 11.99 8.16
CA ALA A 218 -3.66 13.01 9.20
C ALA A 218 -4.90 13.13 10.11
N VAL A 219 -6.10 13.13 9.53
CA VAL A 219 -7.36 13.13 10.31
C VAL A 219 -7.47 11.87 11.18
N SER A 220 -7.07 10.71 10.65
CA SER A 220 -7.07 9.45 11.41
C SER A 220 -6.07 9.45 12.58
N ILE A 221 -4.90 10.07 12.41
CA ILE A 221 -3.93 10.27 13.49
C ILE A 221 -4.50 11.20 14.56
N LEU A 222 -5.02 12.37 14.16
CA LEU A 222 -5.60 13.34 15.07
C LEU A 222 -6.73 12.73 15.90
N TRP A 223 -7.63 11.99 15.24
CA TRP A 223 -8.69 11.22 15.87
C TRP A 223 -8.17 10.31 16.99
N LYS A 224 -7.17 9.48 16.66
CA LYS A 224 -6.60 8.51 17.61
C LYS A 224 -5.90 9.20 18.79
N ILE A 225 -5.20 10.31 18.55
CA ILE A 225 -4.59 11.11 19.62
C ILE A 225 -5.67 11.65 20.57
N ILE A 226 -6.76 12.20 20.02
CA ILE A 226 -7.89 12.69 20.83
C ILE A 226 -8.49 11.55 21.66
N CYS A 227 -8.71 10.37 21.05
CA CYS A 227 -9.29 9.24 21.79
C CYS A 227 -8.38 8.72 22.90
N MET A 228 -7.06 8.64 22.67
CA MET A 228 -6.10 8.27 23.73
C MET A 228 -6.05 9.32 24.84
N ALA A 229 -6.07 10.61 24.49
CA ALA A 229 -6.10 11.68 25.47
C ALA A 229 -7.40 11.64 26.30
N ALA A 230 -8.54 11.45 25.64
CA ALA A 230 -9.83 11.30 26.30
C ALA A 230 -9.87 10.12 27.28
N LEU A 231 -9.27 8.99 26.90
CA LEU A 231 -9.11 7.85 27.81
C LEU A 231 -8.23 8.20 29.01
N ARG A 232 -7.11 8.91 28.79
CA ARG A 232 -6.17 9.30 29.85
C ARG A 232 -6.80 10.29 30.85
N PHE A 233 -7.62 11.22 30.39
CA PHE A 233 -8.31 12.21 31.22
C PHE A 233 -9.67 11.76 31.75
N GLY A 234 -10.10 10.53 31.43
CA GLY A 234 -11.39 10.00 31.91
C GLY A 234 -12.61 10.71 31.32
N LEU A 235 -12.51 11.25 30.11
CA LEU A 235 -13.60 12.00 29.45
C LEU A 235 -14.71 11.09 28.91
N TYR A 236 -14.49 9.78 28.87
CA TYR A 236 -15.51 8.84 28.43
C TYR A 236 -16.42 8.45 29.61
N PRO A 237 -17.75 8.60 29.47
CA PRO A 237 -18.67 8.10 30.46
C PRO A 237 -18.64 6.57 30.51
N ASN A 238 -18.86 5.97 31.68
CA ASN A 238 -19.13 4.53 31.81
C ASN A 238 -18.11 3.62 31.11
N LEU A 239 -16.82 3.73 31.46
CA LEU A 239 -15.79 2.79 31.04
C LEU A 239 -15.67 1.63 32.02
N THR A 240 -15.48 0.41 31.50
CA THR A 240 -15.31 -0.80 32.31
C THR A 240 -13.94 -1.45 32.01
N PRO A 241 -12.89 -1.08 32.76
CA PRO A 241 -11.59 -1.72 32.59
C PRO A 241 -11.66 -3.20 33.02
N ARG A 242 -11.37 -4.11 32.09
CA ARG A 242 -11.40 -5.57 32.29
C ARG A 242 -10.07 -6.19 31.89
N ILE A 243 -9.75 -7.36 32.46
CA ILE A 243 -8.56 -8.13 32.09
C ILE A 243 -8.84 -8.80 30.73
N MET A 244 -8.04 -8.48 29.72
CA MET A 244 -8.21 -9.01 28.36
C MET A 244 -7.26 -10.18 28.08
N PHE A 245 -6.00 -10.08 28.52
CA PHE A 245 -5.03 -11.17 28.41
C PHE A 245 -4.33 -11.42 29.73
N THR A 246 -4.09 -12.69 30.02
CA THR A 246 -3.22 -13.13 31.13
C THR A 246 -1.98 -13.75 30.52
N ILE A 247 -0.83 -13.12 30.72
CA ILE A 247 0.47 -13.67 30.33
C ILE A 247 0.95 -14.51 31.50
N MET A 248 0.90 -15.83 31.34
CA MET A 248 1.39 -16.81 32.32
C MET A 248 2.92 -16.78 32.39
N THR A 249 3.44 -15.77 33.06
CA THR A 249 4.83 -15.65 33.51
C THR A 249 4.81 -15.58 35.03
N LYS A 250 5.89 -15.93 35.74
CA LYS A 250 5.98 -15.71 37.18
C LYS A 250 6.72 -14.39 37.42
N PRO A 251 6.10 -13.34 37.98
CA PRO A 251 4.69 -13.20 38.41
C PRO A 251 3.71 -12.98 37.24
N ASN A 252 2.44 -13.37 37.43
CA ASN A 252 1.41 -13.27 36.38
C ASN A 252 1.22 -11.81 35.96
N PHE A 253 1.40 -11.51 34.68
CA PHE A 253 1.15 -10.18 34.11
C PHE A 253 -0.23 -10.14 33.46
N PHE A 254 -1.06 -9.20 33.89
CA PHE A 254 -2.39 -8.97 33.32
C PHE A 254 -2.36 -7.76 32.38
N LEU A 255 -2.87 -7.95 31.17
CA LEU A 255 -3.12 -6.85 30.23
C LEU A 255 -4.59 -6.50 30.28
N HIS A 256 -4.88 -5.32 30.80
CA HIS A 256 -6.23 -4.75 30.76
C HIS A 256 -6.59 -4.30 29.34
N ASN A 257 -7.87 -4.37 28.98
CA ASN A 257 -8.39 -3.85 27.71
C ASN A 257 -7.97 -2.40 27.43
N ALA A 258 -7.95 -1.52 28.45
CA ALA A 258 -7.43 -0.15 28.33
C ALA A 258 -5.95 -0.07 27.94
N SER A 259 -5.12 -0.97 28.48
CA SER A 259 -3.69 -1.05 28.15
C SER A 259 -3.47 -1.58 26.74
N VAL A 260 -4.24 -2.61 26.33
CA VAL A 260 -4.20 -3.17 24.98
C VAL A 260 -4.63 -2.12 23.97
N TYR A 261 -5.72 -1.39 24.23
CA TYR A 261 -6.19 -0.30 23.39
C TYR A 261 -5.10 0.76 23.21
N THR A 262 -4.55 1.29 24.31
CA THR A 262 -3.50 2.32 24.25
C THR A 262 -2.27 1.85 23.47
N GLN A 263 -1.83 0.61 23.68
CA GLN A 263 -0.69 0.02 22.97
C GLN A 263 -0.96 -0.12 21.47
N LYS A 264 -2.14 -0.61 21.08
CA LYS A 264 -2.50 -0.83 19.67
C LYS A 264 -2.77 0.49 18.96
N THR A 265 -3.42 1.46 19.60
CA THR A 265 -3.61 2.81 19.06
C THR A 265 -2.27 3.52 18.86
N SER A 266 -1.33 3.41 19.81
CA SER A 266 0.03 3.97 19.66
C SER A 266 0.78 3.32 18.50
N SER A 267 0.69 1.99 18.37
CA SER A 267 1.29 1.25 17.25
C SER A 267 0.69 1.67 15.91
N MET A 268 -0.64 1.89 15.87
CA MET A 268 -1.33 2.36 14.67
C MET A 268 -0.91 3.78 14.30
N ILE A 269 -0.78 4.69 15.27
CA ILE A 269 -0.28 6.05 15.02
C ILE A 269 1.13 6.00 14.42
N ALA A 270 2.03 5.18 14.98
CA ALA A 270 3.37 5.02 14.43
C ALA A 270 3.36 4.50 12.99
N LEU A 271 2.51 3.51 12.68
CA LEU A 271 2.32 3.03 11.31
C LEU A 271 1.80 4.14 10.40
N LEU A 272 0.81 4.93 10.84
CA LEU A 272 0.21 6.03 10.09
C LEU A 272 1.21 7.16 9.81
N ILE A 273 2.03 7.55 10.79
CA ILE A 273 3.14 8.50 10.61
C ILE A 273 4.15 7.96 9.61
N GLY A 274 4.49 6.68 9.68
CA GLY A 274 5.32 6.01 8.68
C GLY A 274 4.76 6.11 7.27
N GLN A 275 3.43 6.03 7.10
CA GLN A 275 2.79 6.24 5.80
C GLN A 275 2.94 7.67 5.29
N ILE A 276 2.80 8.67 6.16
CA ILE A 276 2.99 10.08 5.80
C ILE A 276 4.41 10.29 5.29
N ILE A 277 5.42 9.87 6.08
CA ILE A 277 6.83 10.03 5.73
C ILE A 277 7.13 9.36 4.38
N PHE A 278 6.65 8.13 4.19
CA PHE A 278 6.87 7.40 2.94
C PHE A 278 6.22 8.11 1.75
N ARG A 279 4.96 8.54 1.88
CA ARG A 279 4.22 9.20 0.78
C ARG A 279 4.83 10.55 0.40
N VAL A 280 5.39 11.27 1.36
CA VAL A 280 6.12 12.53 1.11
C VAL A 280 7.45 12.25 0.40
N ARG A 281 8.20 11.22 0.84
CA ARG A 281 9.50 10.86 0.25
C ARG A 281 9.38 10.19 -1.13
N HIS A 282 8.33 9.42 -1.35
CA HIS A 282 8.11 8.61 -2.55
C HIS A 282 6.72 8.88 -3.15
N PRO A 283 6.48 10.09 -3.72
CA PRO A 283 5.18 10.50 -4.25
C PRO A 283 4.74 9.68 -5.47
N GLU A 284 5.62 8.88 -6.07
CA GLU A 284 5.32 8.01 -7.22
C GLU A 284 4.94 6.58 -6.82
N GLN A 285 5.16 6.18 -5.56
CA GLN A 285 4.95 4.82 -5.08
C GLN A 285 3.65 4.70 -4.25
N ALA A 286 2.95 3.57 -4.36
CA ALA A 286 1.80 3.27 -3.52
C ALA A 286 2.28 2.70 -2.18
N TYR A 287 1.88 3.29 -1.05
CA TYR A 287 2.37 2.87 0.27
C TYR A 287 1.95 1.44 0.61
N SER A 288 0.69 1.10 0.34
CA SER A 288 0.13 -0.23 0.57
C SER A 288 0.82 -1.33 -0.22
N MET A 289 1.51 -1.01 -1.31
CA MET A 289 2.32 -1.94 -2.11
C MET A 289 3.81 -1.59 -1.94
N ARG A 290 4.44 -2.14 -0.90
CA ARG A 290 5.86 -1.89 -0.55
C ARG A 290 6.88 -2.44 -1.57
N THR A 291 6.43 -2.85 -2.74
CA THR A 291 7.27 -3.21 -3.90
C THR A 291 7.60 -1.93 -4.69
N ASN A 292 8.53 -1.98 -5.66
CA ASN A 292 8.77 -0.86 -6.59
C ASN A 292 7.58 -0.72 -7.57
N TYR A 293 6.37 -0.52 -7.03
CA TYR A 293 5.14 -0.32 -7.77
C TYR A 293 5.01 1.16 -8.06
N THR A 294 5.49 1.56 -9.23
CA THR A 294 5.37 2.94 -9.73
C THR A 294 4.26 3.00 -10.75
N VAL A 295 3.25 3.83 -10.48
CA VAL A 295 2.18 4.13 -11.43
C VAL A 295 2.48 5.49 -12.04
N LYS A 296 2.70 5.52 -13.36
CA LYS A 296 2.85 6.76 -14.11
C LYS A 296 1.95 6.74 -15.32
N SER A 297 1.64 7.93 -15.82
CA SER A 297 0.97 8.04 -17.12
C SER A 297 1.88 7.50 -18.23
N ASN A 298 1.28 6.99 -19.32
CA ASN A 298 2.04 6.53 -20.48
C ASN A 298 2.94 7.64 -21.05
N ARG A 299 2.45 8.89 -21.02
CA ARG A 299 3.23 10.07 -21.43
C ARG A 299 4.52 10.22 -20.60
N GLU A 300 4.42 10.16 -19.28
CA GLU A 300 5.59 10.27 -18.40
C GLU A 300 6.56 9.10 -18.59
N TRP A 301 6.04 7.88 -18.82
CA TRP A 301 6.89 6.73 -19.17
C TRP A 301 7.65 6.94 -20.47
N ASN A 302 6.99 7.50 -21.49
CA ASN A 302 7.60 7.78 -22.79
C ASN A 302 8.67 8.87 -22.69
N GLU A 303 8.41 9.92 -21.91
CA GLU A 303 9.39 10.98 -21.64
C GLU A 303 10.62 10.44 -20.88
N LEU A 304 10.40 9.62 -19.86
CA LEU A 304 11.48 8.99 -19.10
C LEU A 304 12.29 8.02 -19.97
N ALA A 305 11.63 7.22 -20.80
CA ALA A 305 12.29 6.35 -21.76
C ALA A 305 13.09 7.14 -22.81
N ARG A 306 12.57 8.30 -23.26
CA ARG A 306 13.30 9.20 -24.15
C ARG A 306 14.55 9.76 -23.49
N LYS A 307 14.46 10.24 -22.24
CA LYS A 307 15.62 10.74 -21.47
C LYS A 307 16.67 9.64 -21.28
N ASN A 308 16.26 8.44 -20.92
CA ASN A 308 17.17 7.30 -20.77
C ASN A 308 17.86 6.93 -22.10
N ARG A 309 17.13 7.00 -23.23
CA ARG A 309 17.72 6.79 -24.56
C ARG A 309 18.79 7.83 -24.89
N ILE A 310 18.53 9.10 -24.60
CA ILE A 310 19.48 10.20 -24.83
C ILE A 310 20.73 10.01 -23.96
N GLN A 311 20.56 9.73 -22.66
CA GLN A 311 21.68 9.50 -21.74
C GLN A 311 22.52 8.29 -22.16
N LYS A 312 21.89 7.17 -22.51
CA LYS A 312 22.61 5.97 -22.96
C LYS A 312 23.38 6.21 -24.26
N LYS A 313 22.82 7.01 -25.18
CA LYS A 313 23.51 7.40 -26.41
C LYS A 313 24.72 8.29 -26.11
N ALA A 314 24.59 9.23 -25.16
CA ALA A 314 25.68 10.08 -24.72
C ALA A 314 26.81 9.27 -24.04
N SER A 315 26.47 8.33 -23.15
CA SER A 315 27.47 7.48 -22.49
C SER A 315 28.19 6.55 -23.48
N LEU A 316 27.47 6.00 -24.46
CA LEU A 316 28.08 5.19 -25.53
C LEU A 316 29.05 6.00 -26.37
N LYS A 317 28.71 7.26 -26.69
CA LYS A 317 29.60 8.15 -27.44
C LYS A 317 30.90 8.39 -26.68
N TYR A 318 30.79 8.69 -25.38
CA TYR A 318 31.94 8.87 -24.49
C TYR A 318 32.82 7.61 -24.44
N SER A 319 32.23 6.43 -24.21
CA SER A 319 33.01 5.17 -24.18
C SER A 319 33.66 4.83 -25.52
N VAL A 320 33.04 5.18 -26.65
CA VAL A 320 33.64 4.98 -27.97
C VAL A 320 34.81 5.94 -28.20
N GLU A 321 34.69 7.20 -27.78
CA GLU A 321 35.78 8.18 -27.82
C GLU A 321 36.96 7.74 -26.94
N GLU A 322 36.70 7.31 -25.71
CA GLU A 322 37.71 6.76 -24.78
C GLU A 322 38.41 5.51 -25.35
N THR A 323 37.65 4.58 -25.95
CA THR A 323 38.25 3.38 -26.56
C THR A 323 39.09 3.73 -27.79
N ARG A 324 38.71 4.77 -28.53
CA ARG A 324 39.46 5.25 -29.69
C ARG A 324 40.78 5.89 -29.26
N GLU A 325 40.78 6.72 -28.23
CA GLU A 325 42.01 7.33 -27.67
C GLU A 325 42.99 6.25 -27.20
N VAL A 326 42.52 5.23 -26.48
CA VAL A 326 43.35 4.09 -26.05
C VAL A 326 43.91 3.30 -27.24
N LEU A 327 43.12 3.10 -28.30
CA LEU A 327 43.59 2.41 -29.51
C LEU A 327 44.63 3.25 -30.28
N GLU A 328 44.46 4.57 -30.32
CA GLU A 328 45.44 5.48 -30.93
C GLU A 328 46.76 5.50 -30.13
N GLU A 329 46.72 5.39 -28.80
CA GLU A 329 47.92 5.23 -27.95
C GLU A 329 48.65 3.89 -28.13
N VAL A 330 47.91 2.79 -28.38
CA VAL A 330 48.49 1.43 -28.53
C VAL A 330 49.07 1.17 -29.92
N ILE A 331 48.73 2.00 -30.91
CA ILE A 331 49.24 1.87 -32.30
C ILE A 331 50.59 2.58 -32.49
N ILE A 332 51.13 3.23 -31.45
CA ILE A 332 52.52 3.72 -31.38
C ILE A 332 53.39 2.66 -30.69
#